data_AF-A0A6M0FHI7-F1
#
_entry.id   AF-A0A6M0FHI7-F1
#
_cell.length_a   1.000
_cell.length_b   1.000
_cell.length_c   1.000
_cell.angle_alpha   90.00
_cell.angle_beta   90.00
_cell.angle_gamma   90.00
#
_symmetry.space_group_name_H-M   'P 1'
#
loop_
_entity.id
_entity.type
_entity.pdbx_description
1 polymer ?
#
loop_
_entity_poly.entity_id
_entity_poly.type
_entity_poly.pdbx_seq_one_letter_code
_entity_poly.pdbx_strand_id
1 'polypeptide(L)'
;MKKAKDYFKVAQEAFKDALEINDQYARAYLAQGALLYGQKVQSIGKWGNERIVEEKIDEAIVQYRKALDAEIKHPKAYVDIKANYNLGLAITVKENLQPSYCSQPNEEAIEALQNVISAYDRETIIDIIQQLTAKAYYQLGLLYRNCSDRKLKEADKLQLYDDAVKEFKNSILLFSTKPEKDWQQDIWAIRLSLANTYLLSAELGKTDMYQQAIDIYNEIIQHYEEHQNISTNIAAETYYNLGLALTQTNNTTKAAEKYRQVLDLEAPPEFQEKLILKSLQNKAHVQLGKLQE
;
A
#
# COMPACT_ATOMS: atom_id res chain seq x y z
N MET A 1 -14.77 19.61 10.80
CA MET A 1 -15.46 18.40 10.28
C MET A 1 -16.84 18.66 9.67
N LYS A 2 -17.71 19.55 10.21
CA LYS A 2 -19.01 19.89 9.59
C LYS A 2 -18.85 20.42 8.16
N LYS A 3 -17.95 21.40 7.96
CA LYS A 3 -17.58 21.96 6.65
C LYS A 3 -17.15 20.91 5.62
N ALA A 4 -16.40 19.87 6.03
CA ALA A 4 -15.95 18.82 5.09
C ALA A 4 -17.14 18.02 4.55
N LYS A 5 -18.08 17.61 5.42
CA LYS A 5 -19.31 16.91 4.99
C LYS A 5 -20.14 17.76 4.02
N ASP A 6 -20.19 19.06 4.26
CA ASP A 6 -20.90 20.00 3.38
C ASP A 6 -20.25 20.03 1.99
N TYR A 7 -18.91 20.00 1.89
CA TYR A 7 -18.22 19.92 0.58
C TYR A 7 -18.44 18.60 -0.15
N PHE A 8 -18.46 17.45 0.55
CA PHE A 8 -18.75 16.16 -0.09
C PHE A 8 -20.15 16.14 -0.71
N LYS A 9 -21.15 16.65 0.00
CA LYS A 9 -22.53 16.69 -0.49
C LYS A 9 -22.66 17.58 -1.72
N VAL A 10 -22.09 18.79 -1.65
CA VAL A 10 -22.11 19.75 -2.78
C VAL A 10 -21.40 19.17 -4.00
N ALA A 11 -20.25 18.53 -3.83
CA ALA A 11 -19.53 17.89 -4.94
C ALA A 11 -20.35 16.75 -5.55
N GLN A 12 -20.99 15.93 -4.73
CA GLN A 12 -21.82 14.81 -5.20
C GLN A 12 -23.02 15.28 -6.02
N GLU A 13 -23.71 16.32 -5.55
CA GLU A 13 -24.82 16.98 -6.26
C GLU A 13 -24.34 17.55 -7.60
N ALA A 14 -23.24 18.32 -7.61
CA ALA A 14 -22.70 18.91 -8.82
C ALA A 14 -22.31 17.87 -9.90
N PHE A 15 -21.74 16.73 -9.50
CA PHE A 15 -21.43 15.66 -10.46
C PHE A 15 -22.69 14.94 -10.96
N LYS A 16 -23.72 14.81 -10.11
CA LYS A 16 -25.01 14.25 -10.53
C LYS A 16 -25.67 15.16 -11.56
N ASP A 17 -25.72 16.46 -11.31
CA ASP A 17 -26.26 17.45 -12.25
C ASP A 17 -25.48 17.43 -13.58
N ALA A 18 -24.16 17.29 -13.53
CA ALA A 18 -23.34 17.19 -14.73
C ALA A 18 -23.67 15.93 -15.57
N LEU A 19 -23.99 14.82 -14.91
CA LEU A 19 -24.39 13.57 -15.56
C LEU A 19 -25.85 13.60 -16.05
N GLU A 20 -26.71 14.41 -15.47
CA GLU A 20 -28.06 14.68 -16.00
C GLU A 20 -27.99 15.49 -17.31
N ILE A 21 -26.99 16.37 -17.45
CA ILE A 21 -26.73 17.11 -18.69
C ILE A 21 -26.05 16.24 -19.74
N ASN A 22 -25.08 15.41 -19.33
CA ASN A 22 -24.33 14.53 -20.21
C ASN A 22 -23.93 13.25 -19.47
N ASP A 23 -24.67 12.17 -19.72
CA ASP A 23 -24.42 10.86 -19.12
C ASP A 23 -23.14 10.19 -19.65
N GLN A 24 -22.56 10.69 -20.75
CA GLN A 24 -21.25 10.28 -21.27
C GLN A 24 -20.09 11.12 -20.70
N TYR A 25 -20.33 11.97 -19.70
CA TYR A 25 -19.27 12.79 -19.13
C TYR A 25 -18.34 12.00 -18.19
N ALA A 26 -17.38 11.29 -18.79
CA ALA A 26 -16.48 10.35 -18.12
C ALA A 26 -15.76 10.93 -16.88
N ARG A 27 -15.43 12.23 -16.90
CA ARG A 27 -14.78 12.91 -15.76
C ARG A 27 -15.69 13.04 -14.54
N ALA A 28 -17.00 13.18 -14.73
CA ALA A 28 -17.94 13.23 -13.60
C ALA A 28 -18.01 11.87 -12.90
N TYR A 29 -18.06 10.77 -13.66
CA TYR A 29 -17.96 9.42 -13.08
C TYR A 29 -16.64 9.21 -12.34
N LEU A 30 -15.49 9.54 -12.96
CA LEU A 30 -14.19 9.45 -12.31
C LEU A 30 -14.14 10.24 -10.99
N ALA A 31 -14.69 11.45 -10.97
CA ALA A 31 -14.71 12.30 -9.79
C ALA A 31 -15.68 11.80 -8.71
N GLN A 32 -16.85 11.27 -9.08
CA GLN A 32 -17.76 10.61 -8.14
C GLN A 32 -17.11 9.39 -7.49
N GLY A 33 -16.41 8.55 -8.27
CA GLY A 33 -15.67 7.42 -7.73
C GLY A 33 -14.61 7.85 -6.71
N ALA A 34 -13.81 8.86 -7.06
CA ALA A 34 -12.79 9.41 -6.15
C ALA A 34 -13.40 9.99 -4.86
N LEU A 35 -14.56 10.64 -4.98
CA LEU A 35 -15.29 11.21 -3.86
C LEU A 35 -15.79 10.11 -2.89
N LEU A 36 -16.41 9.06 -3.42
CA LEU A 36 -16.91 7.91 -2.68
C LEU A 36 -15.76 7.17 -1.98
N TYR A 37 -14.66 6.95 -2.70
CA TYR A 37 -13.44 6.37 -2.14
C TYR A 37 -12.83 7.25 -1.03
N GLY A 38 -12.87 8.59 -1.16
CA GLY A 38 -12.44 9.51 -0.11
C GLY A 38 -13.33 9.46 1.14
N GLN A 39 -14.64 9.25 0.98
CA GLN A 39 -15.57 9.09 2.11
C GLN A 39 -15.26 7.84 2.95
N LYS A 40 -14.73 6.77 2.33
CA LYS A 40 -14.21 5.59 3.06
C LYS A 40 -13.11 5.96 4.06
N VAL A 41 -12.21 6.87 3.70
CA VAL A 41 -11.13 7.31 4.61
C VAL A 41 -11.72 8.02 5.84
N GLN A 42 -12.81 8.77 5.66
CA GLN A 42 -13.50 9.44 6.77
C GLN A 42 -14.32 8.49 7.66
N SER A 43 -14.84 7.39 7.11
CA SER A 43 -15.61 6.41 7.89
C SER A 43 -14.71 5.55 8.77
N ILE A 44 -13.50 5.21 8.32
CA ILE A 44 -12.48 4.52 9.13
C ILE A 44 -12.17 5.31 10.40
N GLY A 45 -11.88 6.61 10.27
CA GLY A 45 -11.46 7.45 11.40
C GLY A 45 -12.58 7.86 12.37
N LYS A 46 -13.82 7.38 12.20
CA LYS A 46 -14.93 7.78 13.07
C LYS A 46 -15.83 6.66 13.56
N TRP A 47 -15.91 5.52 12.88
CA TRP A 47 -16.98 4.55 13.17
C TRP A 47 -16.65 3.08 12.99
N GLY A 48 -15.42 2.64 12.70
CA GLY A 48 -15.04 1.21 12.74
C GLY A 48 -15.99 0.22 12.03
N ASN A 49 -16.86 0.70 11.13
CA ASN A 49 -17.95 -0.07 10.56
C ASN A 49 -17.51 -0.51 9.17
N GLU A 50 -16.86 -1.68 9.14
CA GLU A 50 -16.31 -2.31 7.93
C GLU A 50 -17.36 -2.41 6.80
N ARG A 51 -18.65 -2.58 7.14
CA ARG A 51 -19.74 -2.64 6.16
C ARG A 51 -19.94 -1.31 5.41
N ILE A 52 -19.88 -0.17 6.11
CA ILE A 52 -20.02 1.16 5.47
C ILE A 52 -18.79 1.46 4.60
N VAL A 53 -17.62 1.03 5.03
CA VAL A 53 -16.37 1.13 4.27
C VAL A 53 -16.48 0.33 2.97
N GLU A 54 -16.99 -0.90 3.04
CA GLU A 54 -17.18 -1.77 1.87
C GLU A 54 -18.20 -1.20 0.87
N GLU A 55 -19.37 -0.75 1.34
CA GLU A 55 -20.42 -0.17 0.48
C GLU A 55 -19.89 1.01 -0.34
N LYS A 56 -19.11 1.91 0.30
CA LYS A 56 -18.52 3.07 -0.39
C LYS A 56 -17.45 2.68 -1.40
N ILE A 57 -16.71 1.61 -1.16
CA ILE A 57 -15.75 1.08 -2.14
C ILE A 57 -16.48 0.49 -3.34
N ASP A 58 -17.56 -0.25 -3.12
CA ASP A 58 -18.38 -0.82 -4.20
C ASP A 58 -19.02 0.26 -5.07
N GLU A 59 -19.59 1.29 -4.46
CA GLU A 59 -20.09 2.45 -5.20
C GLU A 59 -18.97 3.10 -6.03
N ALA A 60 -17.77 3.25 -5.48
CA ALA A 60 -16.63 3.84 -6.18
C ALA A 60 -16.20 2.99 -7.39
N ILE A 61 -16.10 1.67 -7.23
CA ILE A 61 -15.78 0.71 -8.30
C ILE A 61 -16.77 0.86 -9.47
N VAL A 62 -18.07 0.95 -9.18
CA VAL A 62 -19.11 1.17 -10.21
C VAL A 62 -18.85 2.46 -10.98
N GLN A 63 -18.51 3.55 -10.30
CA GLN A 63 -18.24 4.81 -10.99
C GLN A 63 -16.97 4.76 -11.85
N TYR A 64 -15.91 4.08 -11.40
CA TYR A 64 -14.71 3.92 -12.22
C TYR A 64 -14.96 3.10 -13.48
N ARG A 65 -15.76 2.03 -13.40
CA ARG A 65 -16.21 1.28 -14.59
C ARG A 65 -16.99 2.15 -15.55
N LYS A 66 -17.96 2.94 -15.06
CA LYS A 66 -18.70 3.92 -15.89
C LYS A 66 -17.79 4.96 -16.55
N ALA A 67 -16.73 5.40 -15.86
CA ALA A 67 -15.76 6.31 -16.44
C ALA A 67 -14.95 5.66 -17.59
N LEU A 68 -14.71 4.35 -17.52
CA LEU A 68 -14.08 3.56 -18.58
C LEU A 68 -15.05 3.26 -19.73
N ASP A 69 -16.34 3.08 -19.46
CA ASP A 69 -17.35 2.79 -20.47
C ASP A 69 -17.81 4.04 -21.25
N ALA A 70 -17.64 5.23 -20.68
CA ALA A 70 -18.10 6.48 -21.27
C ALA A 70 -17.44 6.79 -22.63
N GLU A 71 -18.22 7.16 -23.64
CA GLU A 71 -17.73 7.40 -24.99
C GLU A 71 -16.88 8.68 -25.09
N ILE A 72 -17.23 9.71 -24.34
CA ILE A 72 -16.61 11.04 -24.45
C ILE A 72 -15.51 11.19 -23.40
N LYS A 73 -14.27 10.93 -23.82
CA LYS A 73 -13.07 11.10 -23.01
C LYS A 73 -12.15 12.15 -23.63
N HIS A 74 -11.93 13.25 -22.91
CA HIS A 74 -10.97 14.25 -23.35
C HIS A 74 -9.54 13.68 -23.23
N PRO A 75 -8.71 13.66 -24.29
CA PRO A 75 -7.39 13.00 -24.26
C PRO A 75 -6.47 13.52 -23.14
N LYS A 76 -6.41 14.84 -22.94
CA LYS A 76 -5.59 15.46 -21.88
C LYS A 76 -6.13 15.28 -20.45
N ALA A 77 -7.32 14.69 -20.28
CA ALA A 77 -7.84 14.39 -18.96
C ALA A 77 -7.28 13.07 -18.41
N TYR A 78 -6.75 12.21 -19.30
CA TYR A 78 -6.21 10.88 -18.98
C TYR A 78 -7.21 10.04 -18.18
N VAL A 79 -8.47 10.06 -18.62
CA VAL A 79 -9.58 9.41 -17.89
C VAL A 79 -9.31 7.93 -17.76
N ASP A 80 -8.95 7.24 -18.84
CA ASP A 80 -8.71 5.80 -18.82
C ASP A 80 -7.61 5.41 -17.83
N ILE A 81 -6.47 6.12 -17.86
CA ILE A 81 -5.34 5.85 -16.96
C ILE A 81 -5.74 6.07 -15.49
N LYS A 82 -6.42 7.18 -15.19
CA LYS A 82 -6.85 7.49 -13.81
C LYS A 82 -7.95 6.56 -13.31
N ALA A 83 -8.91 6.22 -14.18
CA ALA A 83 -10.01 5.31 -13.85
C ALA A 83 -9.48 3.89 -13.62
N ASN A 84 -8.59 3.39 -14.47
CA ASN A 84 -7.93 2.10 -14.29
C ASN A 84 -7.10 2.07 -12.99
N TYR A 85 -6.27 3.09 -12.72
CA TYR A 85 -5.52 3.16 -11.46
C TYR A 85 -6.43 3.12 -10.24
N ASN A 86 -7.48 3.95 -10.24
CA ASN A 86 -8.39 4.04 -9.10
C ASN A 86 -9.28 2.79 -8.94
N LEU A 87 -9.65 2.14 -10.05
CA LEU A 87 -10.37 0.87 -10.06
C LEU A 87 -9.51 -0.23 -9.42
N GLY A 88 -8.27 -0.39 -9.89
CA GLY A 88 -7.31 -1.33 -9.31
C GLY A 88 -7.09 -1.10 -7.82
N LEU A 89 -6.84 0.16 -7.42
CA LEU A 89 -6.69 0.54 -6.01
C LEU A 89 -7.93 0.20 -5.18
N ALA A 90 -9.13 0.53 -5.67
CA ALA A 90 -10.37 0.29 -4.93
C ALA A 90 -10.62 -1.21 -4.72
N ILE A 91 -10.39 -2.03 -5.75
CA ILE A 91 -10.51 -3.49 -5.65
C ILE A 91 -9.46 -4.06 -4.71
N THR A 92 -8.18 -3.67 -4.82
CA THR A 92 -7.11 -4.11 -3.88
C THR A 92 -7.47 -3.79 -2.43
N VAL A 93 -8.02 -2.60 -2.18
CA VAL A 93 -8.47 -2.24 -0.82
C VAL A 93 -9.68 -3.05 -0.37
N LYS A 94 -10.64 -3.32 -1.26
CA LYS A 94 -11.79 -4.20 -0.95
C LYS A 94 -11.31 -5.58 -0.51
N GLU A 95 -10.39 -6.17 -1.26
CA GLU A 95 -9.86 -7.50 -0.93
C GLU A 95 -9.15 -7.52 0.43
N ASN A 96 -8.47 -6.43 0.80
CA ASN A 96 -7.83 -6.30 2.10
C ASN A 96 -8.83 -6.23 3.27
N LEU A 97 -10.05 -5.75 3.04
CA LEU A 97 -11.11 -5.69 4.06
C LEU A 97 -11.81 -7.04 4.28
N GLN A 98 -11.72 -7.96 3.32
CA GLN A 98 -12.33 -9.30 3.41
C GLN A 98 -11.25 -10.38 3.33
N PRO A 99 -10.55 -10.67 4.44
CA PRO A 99 -9.33 -11.50 4.42
C PRO A 99 -9.58 -12.99 4.18
N SER A 100 -10.85 -13.42 4.19
CA SER A 100 -11.20 -14.81 4.46
C SER A 100 -10.84 -15.79 3.34
N TYR A 101 -10.72 -15.34 2.08
CA TYR A 101 -10.34 -16.21 0.95
C TYR A 101 -9.62 -15.42 -0.15
N CYS A 102 -8.35 -15.76 -0.45
CA CYS A 102 -7.73 -15.42 -1.73
C CYS A 102 -7.16 -16.70 -2.31
N SER A 103 -7.80 -17.25 -3.35
CA SER A 103 -7.25 -18.37 -4.12
C SER A 103 -6.30 -17.90 -5.22
N GLN A 104 -6.52 -16.67 -5.70
CA GLN A 104 -5.72 -15.97 -6.70
C GLN A 104 -5.96 -14.46 -6.54
N PRO A 105 -4.96 -13.60 -6.82
CA PRO A 105 -5.15 -12.17 -6.74
C PRO A 105 -6.19 -11.70 -7.78
N ASN A 106 -6.92 -10.63 -7.47
CA ASN A 106 -8.02 -10.17 -8.32
C ASN A 106 -7.59 -9.91 -9.76
N GLU A 107 -8.16 -10.65 -10.71
CA GLU A 107 -7.84 -10.49 -12.14
C GLU A 107 -8.23 -9.10 -12.66
N GLU A 108 -9.37 -8.55 -12.24
CA GLU A 108 -9.81 -7.22 -12.66
C GLU A 108 -8.91 -6.12 -12.09
N ALA A 109 -8.45 -6.26 -10.84
CA ALA A 109 -7.47 -5.31 -10.30
C ALA A 109 -6.14 -5.39 -11.04
N ILE A 110 -5.68 -6.60 -11.36
CA ILE A 110 -4.45 -6.81 -12.13
C ILE A 110 -4.57 -6.15 -13.51
N GLU A 111 -5.64 -6.44 -14.24
CA GLU A 111 -5.89 -5.89 -15.57
C GLU A 111 -5.92 -4.36 -15.54
N ALA A 112 -6.68 -3.79 -14.59
CA ALA A 112 -6.76 -2.34 -14.44
C ALA A 112 -5.38 -1.71 -14.18
N LEU A 113 -4.58 -2.27 -13.27
CA LEU A 113 -3.24 -1.75 -12.98
C LEU A 113 -2.26 -1.97 -14.15
N GLN A 114 -2.38 -3.08 -14.88
CA GLN A 114 -1.58 -3.36 -16.08
C GLN A 114 -1.93 -2.41 -17.23
N ASN A 115 -3.19 -1.98 -17.36
CA ASN A 115 -3.58 -0.94 -18.32
C ASN A 115 -2.89 0.40 -18.04
N VAL A 116 -2.70 0.76 -16.76
CA VAL A 116 -1.92 1.94 -16.36
C VAL A 116 -0.45 1.80 -16.74
N ILE A 117 0.13 0.62 -16.51
CA ILE A 117 1.53 0.34 -16.83
C ILE A 117 1.78 0.34 -18.34
N SER A 118 0.87 -0.24 -19.12
CA SER A 118 0.99 -0.33 -20.58
C SER A 118 0.84 1.03 -21.27
N ALA A 119 0.18 1.98 -20.62
CA ALA A 119 0.07 3.36 -21.10
C ALA A 119 1.35 4.19 -20.86
N TYR A 120 2.33 3.67 -20.10
CA TYR A 120 3.57 4.37 -19.84
C TYR A 120 4.57 4.17 -20.98
N ASP A 121 4.80 5.25 -21.71
CA ASP A 121 5.87 5.35 -22.68
C ASP A 121 7.11 5.97 -22.03
N ARG A 122 8.25 5.28 -22.12
CA ARG A 122 9.54 5.75 -21.61
C ARG A 122 10.16 6.85 -22.49
N GLU A 123 9.76 6.94 -23.75
CA GLU A 123 10.25 7.96 -24.68
C GLU A 123 9.49 9.27 -24.52
N THR A 124 8.19 9.19 -24.23
CA THR A 124 7.30 10.34 -23.99
C THR A 124 6.92 10.45 -22.52
N ILE A 125 7.85 10.92 -21.68
CA ILE A 125 7.62 11.04 -20.24
C ILE A 125 6.58 12.13 -19.95
N ILE A 126 5.37 11.69 -19.62
CA ILE A 126 4.33 12.52 -19.03
C ILE A 126 4.34 12.26 -17.52
N ASP A 127 4.74 13.26 -16.71
CA ASP A 127 4.97 13.10 -15.26
C ASP A 127 3.77 12.44 -14.53
N ILE A 128 2.54 12.84 -14.85
CA ILE A 128 1.35 12.23 -14.22
C ILE A 128 1.18 10.75 -14.57
N ILE A 129 1.53 10.34 -15.79
CA ILE A 129 1.47 8.93 -16.20
C ILE A 129 2.57 8.16 -15.48
N GLN A 130 3.80 8.66 -15.49
CA GLN A 130 4.92 8.05 -14.78
C GLN A 130 4.60 7.85 -13.28
N GLN A 131 3.99 8.85 -12.64
CA GLN A 131 3.59 8.77 -11.23
C GLN A 131 2.55 7.67 -11.00
N LEU A 132 1.48 7.66 -11.83
CA LEU A 132 0.42 6.65 -11.73
C LEU A 132 0.95 5.25 -12.02
N THR A 133 1.89 5.10 -12.93
CA THR A 133 2.55 3.83 -13.23
C THR A 133 3.40 3.34 -12.06
N ALA A 134 4.18 4.23 -11.43
CA ALA A 134 4.93 3.88 -10.23
C ALA A 134 4.01 3.43 -9.09
N LYS A 135 2.87 4.13 -8.90
CA LYS A 135 1.84 3.73 -7.94
C LYS A 135 1.13 2.44 -8.33
N ALA A 136 0.90 2.20 -9.62
CA ALA A 136 0.26 0.98 -10.10
C ALA A 136 1.13 -0.26 -9.83
N TYR A 137 2.43 -0.16 -10.08
CA TYR A 137 3.40 -1.19 -9.67
C TYR A 137 3.37 -1.45 -8.17
N TYR A 138 3.31 -0.39 -7.35
CA TYR A 138 3.18 -0.56 -5.90
C TYR A 138 1.90 -1.31 -5.52
N GLN A 139 0.75 -0.94 -6.10
CA GLN A 139 -0.53 -1.61 -5.81
C GLN A 139 -0.52 -3.08 -6.27
N LEU A 140 0.06 -3.41 -7.43
CA LEU A 140 0.23 -4.80 -7.86
C LEU A 140 1.08 -5.59 -6.86
N GLY A 141 2.18 -5.01 -6.39
CA GLY A 141 3.02 -5.65 -5.38
C GLY A 141 2.26 -5.94 -4.08
N LEU A 142 1.45 -5.00 -3.61
CA LEU A 142 0.58 -5.21 -2.44
C LEU A 142 -0.47 -6.29 -2.69
N LEU A 143 -1.08 -6.31 -3.87
CA LEU A 143 -2.09 -7.29 -4.25
C LEU A 143 -1.52 -8.73 -4.22
N TYR A 144 -0.36 -8.94 -4.85
CA TYR A 144 0.31 -10.24 -4.84
C TYR A 144 0.71 -10.67 -3.44
N ARG A 145 1.35 -9.78 -2.67
CA ARG A 145 1.78 -10.09 -1.29
C ARG A 145 0.61 -10.44 -0.38
N ASN A 146 -0.45 -9.62 -0.38
CA ASN A 146 -1.57 -9.80 0.54
C ASN A 146 -2.44 -11.03 0.19
N CYS A 147 -2.45 -11.46 -1.08
CA CYS A 147 -3.07 -12.73 -1.46
C CYS A 147 -2.28 -13.94 -0.92
N SER A 148 -0.95 -13.88 -0.98
CA SER A 148 -0.04 -14.93 -0.48
C SER A 148 -0.29 -15.30 1.00
N ASP A 149 -0.60 -14.31 1.82
CA ASP A 149 -0.89 -14.49 3.26
C ASP A 149 -2.13 -15.37 3.54
N ARG A 150 -2.94 -15.72 2.53
CA ARG A 150 -4.24 -16.40 2.68
C ARG A 150 -4.20 -17.84 2.14
N LYS A 151 -3.91 -18.80 3.03
CA LYS A 151 -4.08 -20.27 2.84
C LYS A 151 -3.66 -20.88 1.48
N LEU A 152 -2.62 -20.35 0.84
CA LEU A 152 -1.96 -21.01 -0.29
C LEU A 152 -0.93 -22.05 0.17
N LYS A 153 -0.54 -22.98 -0.71
CA LYS A 153 0.61 -23.85 -0.47
C LYS A 153 1.89 -23.02 -0.47
N GLU A 154 2.92 -23.45 0.26
CA GLU A 154 4.17 -22.68 0.42
C GLU A 154 4.82 -22.29 -0.93
N ALA A 155 4.79 -23.18 -1.93
CA ALA A 155 5.33 -22.88 -3.26
C ALA A 155 4.55 -21.75 -3.98
N ASP A 156 3.22 -21.77 -3.89
CA ASP A 156 2.36 -20.74 -4.50
C ASP A 156 2.55 -19.39 -3.80
N LYS A 157 2.80 -19.41 -2.48
CA LYS A 157 3.14 -18.21 -1.71
C LYS A 157 4.45 -17.56 -2.15
N LEU A 158 5.49 -18.39 -2.33
CA LEU A 158 6.80 -17.91 -2.75
C LEU A 158 6.76 -17.28 -4.15
N GLN A 159 5.99 -17.86 -5.07
CA GLN A 159 5.80 -17.27 -6.40
C GLN A 159 5.15 -15.88 -6.31
N LEU A 160 4.08 -15.74 -5.52
CA LEU A 160 3.44 -14.44 -5.32
C LEU A 160 4.34 -13.42 -4.63
N TYR A 161 5.22 -13.85 -3.73
CA TYR A 161 6.23 -12.95 -3.16
C TYR A 161 7.27 -12.51 -4.18
N ASP A 162 7.70 -13.40 -5.08
CA ASP A 162 8.62 -13.04 -6.17
C ASP A 162 7.99 -12.02 -7.12
N ASP A 163 6.70 -12.23 -7.47
CA ASP A 163 5.93 -11.28 -8.26
C ASP A 163 5.78 -9.93 -7.54
N ALA A 164 5.47 -9.95 -6.24
CA ALA A 164 5.40 -8.74 -5.42
C ALA A 164 6.73 -7.97 -5.37
N VAL A 165 7.85 -8.68 -5.14
CA VAL A 165 9.20 -8.11 -5.13
C VAL A 165 9.52 -7.43 -6.46
N LYS A 166 9.20 -8.09 -7.58
CA LYS A 166 9.40 -7.54 -8.93
C LYS A 166 8.65 -6.22 -9.10
N GLU A 167 7.39 -6.17 -8.71
CA GLU A 167 6.60 -4.94 -8.89
C GLU A 167 7.02 -3.82 -7.91
N PHE A 168 7.39 -4.14 -6.66
CA PHE A 168 7.95 -3.12 -5.76
C PHE A 168 9.27 -2.53 -6.30
N LYS A 169 10.15 -3.35 -6.88
CA LYS A 169 11.38 -2.86 -7.52
C LYS A 169 11.09 -1.96 -8.72
N ASN A 170 10.13 -2.32 -9.57
CA ASN A 170 9.70 -1.48 -10.69
C ASN A 170 9.17 -0.13 -10.21
N SER A 171 8.38 -0.13 -9.12
CA SER A 171 7.87 1.09 -8.49
C SER A 171 9.00 1.99 -7.97
N ILE A 172 9.92 1.43 -7.18
CA ILE A 172 11.09 2.15 -6.64
C ILE A 172 11.94 2.73 -7.77
N LEU A 173 12.17 1.96 -8.83
CA LEU A 173 12.95 2.41 -9.98
C LEU A 173 12.34 3.67 -10.61
N LEU A 174 11.03 3.68 -10.87
CA LEU A 174 10.36 4.84 -11.44
C LEU A 174 10.39 6.05 -10.51
N PHE A 175 10.08 5.87 -9.23
CA PHE A 175 10.17 6.96 -8.24
C PHE A 175 11.59 7.52 -8.10
N SER A 176 12.62 6.68 -8.26
CA SER A 176 14.02 7.10 -8.15
C SER A 176 14.49 7.96 -9.33
N THR A 177 13.77 7.96 -10.47
CA THR A 177 14.12 8.82 -11.62
C THR A 177 13.75 10.29 -11.42
N LYS A 178 12.96 10.61 -10.39
CA LYS A 178 12.39 11.93 -10.11
C LYS A 178 12.59 12.28 -8.63
N PRO A 179 13.69 12.96 -8.26
CA PRO A 179 14.03 13.23 -6.88
C PRO A 179 13.18 14.35 -6.23
N GLU A 180 12.17 14.89 -6.92
CA GLU A 180 11.32 15.94 -6.35
C GLU A 180 10.61 15.46 -5.06
N LYS A 181 10.52 16.38 -4.09
CA LYS A 181 10.06 16.13 -2.71
C LYS A 181 8.70 15.42 -2.62
N ASP A 182 7.79 15.67 -3.57
CA ASP A 182 6.44 15.13 -3.56
C ASP A 182 6.37 13.65 -3.94
N TRP A 183 7.38 13.14 -4.66
CA TRP A 183 7.46 11.75 -5.11
C TRP A 183 8.19 10.85 -4.11
N GLN A 184 9.05 11.46 -3.27
CA GLN A 184 9.88 10.76 -2.30
C GLN A 184 9.13 10.28 -1.05
N GLN A 185 7.95 10.85 -0.74
CA GLN A 185 7.20 10.42 0.45
C GLN A 185 6.71 8.96 0.34
N ASP A 186 6.31 8.54 -0.86
CA ASP A 186 5.77 7.20 -1.11
C ASP A 186 6.88 6.13 -1.16
N ILE A 187 8.14 6.51 -1.48
CA ILE A 187 9.24 5.55 -1.71
C ILE A 187 9.56 4.71 -0.46
N TRP A 188 9.45 5.29 0.73
CA TRP A 188 9.78 4.62 1.98
C TRP A 188 8.73 3.58 2.37
N ALA A 189 7.46 3.84 2.08
CA ALA A 189 6.40 2.85 2.25
C ALA A 189 6.57 1.67 1.28
N ILE A 190 7.02 1.95 0.05
CA ILE A 190 7.30 0.91 -0.95
C ILE A 190 8.51 0.08 -0.52
N ARG A 191 9.60 0.72 -0.07
CA ARG A 191 10.79 0.04 0.47
C ARG A 191 10.48 -0.82 1.68
N LEU A 192 9.68 -0.31 2.62
CA LEU A 192 9.19 -1.10 3.76
C LEU A 192 8.39 -2.32 3.26
N SER A 193 7.50 -2.13 2.28
CA SER A 193 6.72 -3.24 1.71
C SER A 193 7.60 -4.29 1.02
N LEU A 194 8.65 -3.87 0.31
CA LEU A 194 9.66 -4.74 -0.29
C LEU A 194 10.42 -5.54 0.78
N ALA A 195 10.94 -4.87 1.81
CA ALA A 195 11.67 -5.51 2.91
C ALA A 195 10.78 -6.51 3.69
N ASN A 196 9.52 -6.16 3.95
CA ASN A 196 8.55 -7.06 4.57
C ASN A 196 8.33 -8.31 3.69
N THR A 197 8.30 -8.16 2.36
CA THR A 197 8.12 -9.29 1.44
C THR A 197 9.35 -10.20 1.41
N TYR A 198 10.56 -9.63 1.53
CA TYR A 198 11.77 -10.41 1.71
C TYR A 198 11.77 -11.19 3.03
N LEU A 199 11.35 -10.55 4.12
CA LEU A 199 11.21 -11.21 5.41
C LEU A 199 10.24 -12.41 5.34
N LEU A 200 9.07 -12.22 4.74
CA LEU A 200 8.08 -13.30 4.54
C LEU A 200 8.62 -14.43 3.65
N SER A 201 9.37 -14.11 2.60
CA SER A 201 10.02 -15.11 1.75
C SER A 201 11.07 -15.92 2.51
N ALA A 202 11.82 -15.24 3.40
CA ALA A 202 12.83 -15.89 4.23
C ALA A 202 12.21 -16.85 5.26
N GLU A 203 11.08 -16.46 5.86
CA GLU A 203 10.31 -17.31 6.78
C GLU A 203 9.76 -18.59 6.11
N LEU A 204 9.58 -18.58 4.77
CA LEU A 204 9.23 -19.75 3.97
C LEU A 204 10.44 -20.53 3.43
N GLY A 205 11.65 -20.24 3.92
CA GLY A 205 12.87 -21.00 3.63
C GLY A 205 13.85 -20.36 2.65
N LYS A 206 13.53 -19.20 2.04
CA LYS A 206 14.51 -18.42 1.25
C LYS A 206 15.42 -17.58 2.16
N THR A 207 16.21 -18.26 2.98
CA THR A 207 16.98 -17.66 4.09
C THR A 207 17.97 -16.56 3.65
N ASP A 208 18.41 -16.57 2.39
CA ASP A 208 19.21 -15.52 1.77
C ASP A 208 18.50 -14.16 1.70
N MET A 209 17.16 -14.16 1.75
CA MET A 209 16.34 -12.94 1.75
C MET A 209 16.37 -12.18 3.08
N TYR A 210 16.79 -12.79 4.20
CA TYR A 210 16.94 -12.06 5.47
C TYR A 210 17.90 -10.89 5.34
N GLN A 211 19.02 -11.08 4.62
CA GLN A 211 20.01 -10.02 4.46
C GLN A 211 19.44 -8.85 3.64
N GLN A 212 18.70 -9.14 2.55
CA GLN A 212 18.06 -8.09 1.74
C GLN A 212 17.02 -7.30 2.54
N ALA A 213 16.24 -7.97 3.40
CA ALA A 213 15.31 -7.29 4.30
C ALA A 213 16.06 -6.37 5.29
N ILE A 214 17.11 -6.89 5.94
CA ILE A 214 17.93 -6.15 6.91
C ILE A 214 18.55 -4.90 6.29
N ASP A 215 19.13 -5.03 5.09
CA ASP A 215 19.77 -3.91 4.40
C ASP A 215 18.77 -2.77 4.13
N ILE A 216 17.60 -3.10 3.60
CA ILE A 216 16.56 -2.10 3.32
C ILE A 216 16.00 -1.49 4.61
N TYR A 217 15.79 -2.28 5.66
CA TYR A 217 15.34 -1.72 6.95
C TYR A 217 16.35 -0.73 7.53
N ASN A 218 17.65 -1.02 7.43
CA ASN A 218 18.70 -0.10 7.87
C ASN A 218 18.69 1.20 7.05
N GLU A 219 18.49 1.13 5.72
CA GLU A 219 18.34 2.32 4.88
C GLU A 219 17.16 3.20 5.31
N ILE A 220 16.00 2.59 5.61
CA ILE A 220 14.81 3.31 6.08
C ILE A 220 15.07 4.00 7.43
N ILE A 221 15.69 3.29 8.38
CA ILE A 221 16.02 3.83 9.71
C ILE A 221 17.01 4.97 9.61
N GLN A 222 18.09 4.79 8.84
CA GLN A 222 19.10 5.83 8.65
C GLN A 222 18.45 7.11 8.10
N HIS A 223 17.58 6.99 7.09
CA HIS A 223 16.90 8.16 6.55
C HIS A 223 15.97 8.82 7.56
N TYR A 224 15.24 8.03 8.36
CA TYR A 224 14.38 8.54 9.43
C TYR A 224 15.18 9.33 10.47
N GLU A 225 16.33 8.81 10.90
CA GLU A 225 17.21 9.43 11.89
C GLU A 225 17.84 10.74 11.37
N GLU A 226 18.23 10.78 10.08
CA GLU A 226 18.89 11.93 9.47
C GLU A 226 17.94 13.07 9.06
N HIS A 227 16.72 12.74 8.58
CA HIS A 227 15.86 13.70 7.89
C HIS A 227 14.50 13.96 8.56
N GLN A 228 14.06 13.08 9.48
CA GLN A 228 12.77 13.15 10.19
C GLN A 228 11.53 13.37 9.29
N ASN A 229 11.63 13.05 7.99
CA ASN A 229 10.57 13.22 7.00
C ASN A 229 9.78 11.94 6.72
N ILE A 230 10.16 10.83 7.37
CA ILE A 230 9.42 9.56 7.35
C ILE A 230 8.46 9.55 8.54
N SER A 231 7.23 9.08 8.33
CA SER A 231 6.26 8.96 9.41
C SER A 231 6.78 8.03 10.53
N THR A 232 6.51 8.38 11.78
CA THR A 232 6.88 7.55 12.95
C THR A 232 6.31 6.13 12.86
N ASN A 233 5.18 5.94 12.15
CA ASN A 233 4.59 4.62 11.92
C ASN A 233 5.49 3.72 11.07
N ILE A 234 6.03 4.25 9.97
CA ILE A 234 6.99 3.52 9.11
C ILE A 234 8.24 3.18 9.93
N ALA A 235 8.77 4.12 10.71
CA ALA A 235 9.94 3.88 11.56
C ALA A 235 9.67 2.79 12.60
N ALA A 236 8.54 2.84 13.32
CA ALA A 236 8.17 1.84 14.32
C ALA A 236 8.02 0.43 13.72
N GLU A 237 7.33 0.31 12.59
CA GLU A 237 7.19 -0.96 11.89
C GLU A 237 8.55 -1.49 11.41
N THR A 238 9.40 -0.60 10.88
CA THR A 238 10.75 -0.94 10.42
C THR A 238 11.62 -1.46 11.57
N TYR A 239 11.63 -0.79 12.72
CA TYR A 239 12.38 -1.26 13.90
C TYR A 239 11.90 -2.63 14.37
N TYR A 240 10.59 -2.86 14.42
CA TYR A 240 10.03 -4.14 14.80
C TYR A 240 10.45 -5.26 13.84
N ASN A 241 10.27 -5.06 12.53
CA ASN A 241 10.57 -6.07 11.52
C ASN A 241 12.08 -6.32 11.35
N LEU A 242 12.92 -5.28 11.55
CA LEU A 242 14.36 -5.46 11.64
C LEU A 242 14.74 -6.32 12.85
N GLY A 243 14.07 -6.11 13.98
CA GLY A 243 14.22 -6.97 15.16
C GLY A 243 13.90 -8.43 14.84
N LEU A 244 12.80 -8.69 14.12
CA LEU A 244 12.42 -10.05 13.69
C LEU A 244 13.50 -10.67 12.81
N ALA A 245 13.93 -9.96 11.76
CA ALA A 245 14.97 -10.46 10.85
C ALA A 245 16.28 -10.76 11.59
N LEU A 246 16.71 -9.87 12.49
CA LEU A 246 17.92 -10.06 13.30
C LEU A 246 17.81 -11.24 14.28
N THR A 247 16.62 -11.50 14.85
CA THR A 247 16.38 -12.69 15.67
C THR A 247 16.61 -13.96 14.85
N GLN A 248 16.07 -14.01 13.62
CA GLN A 248 16.21 -15.17 12.74
C GLN A 248 17.66 -15.40 12.27
N THR A 249 18.47 -14.34 12.17
CA THR A 249 19.90 -14.45 11.85
C THR A 249 20.80 -14.55 13.08
N ASN A 250 20.28 -14.98 14.25
CA ASN A 250 21.00 -15.12 15.52
C ASN A 250 21.69 -13.85 16.05
N ASN A 251 21.31 -12.67 15.56
CA ASN A 251 21.84 -11.39 16.06
C ASN A 251 20.96 -10.83 17.19
N THR A 252 20.79 -11.65 18.23
CA THR A 252 19.83 -11.44 19.31
C THR A 252 20.08 -10.18 20.12
N THR A 253 21.34 -9.75 20.27
CA THR A 253 21.67 -8.47 20.94
C THR A 253 21.13 -7.27 20.16
N LYS A 254 21.41 -7.19 18.86
CA LYS A 254 20.90 -6.10 18.02
C LYS A 254 19.37 -6.18 17.89
N ALA A 255 18.79 -7.39 17.81
CA ALA A 255 17.35 -7.56 17.78
C ALA A 255 16.66 -6.94 19.01
N ALA A 256 17.19 -7.19 20.22
CA ALA A 256 16.66 -6.61 21.46
C ALA A 256 16.76 -5.08 21.50
N GLU A 257 17.81 -4.50 20.91
CA GLU A 257 17.93 -3.05 20.75
C GLU A 257 16.87 -2.50 19.83
N LYS A 258 16.62 -3.15 18.68
CA LYS A 258 15.59 -2.71 17.73
C LYS A 258 14.18 -2.78 18.31
N TYR A 259 13.84 -3.84 19.04
CA TYR A 259 12.56 -3.90 19.77
C TYR A 259 12.44 -2.82 20.85
N ARG A 260 13.55 -2.42 21.50
CA ARG A 260 13.54 -1.28 22.44
C ARG A 260 13.28 0.04 21.72
N GLN A 261 13.88 0.26 20.55
CA GLN A 261 13.65 1.49 19.77
C GLN A 261 12.17 1.69 19.41
N VAL A 262 11.38 0.61 19.23
CA VAL A 262 9.92 0.72 19.05
C VAL A 262 9.23 1.36 20.26
N LEU A 263 9.70 1.07 21.48
CA LEU A 263 9.16 1.60 22.73
C LEU A 263 9.54 3.07 22.97
N ASP A 264 10.69 3.47 22.45
CA ASP A 264 11.23 4.82 22.60
C ASP A 264 10.61 5.82 21.61
N LEU A 265 9.86 5.34 20.61
CA LEU A 265 9.15 6.19 19.65
C LEU A 265 7.85 6.75 20.22
N GLU A 266 7.59 8.03 19.96
CA GLU A 266 6.28 8.68 20.19
C GLU A 266 5.37 8.50 18.96
N ALA A 267 4.75 7.33 18.79
CA ALA A 267 3.76 7.08 17.73
C ALA A 267 2.32 7.09 18.29
N PRO A 268 1.28 7.24 17.44
CA PRO A 268 -0.10 7.31 17.90
C PRO A 268 -0.56 6.04 18.65
N PRO A 269 -1.32 6.17 19.76
CA PRO A 269 -1.63 5.05 20.68
C PRO A 269 -2.24 3.80 20.03
N GLU A 270 -3.17 3.98 19.09
CA GLU A 270 -3.90 2.87 18.44
C GLU A 270 -3.00 1.99 17.55
N PHE A 271 -1.96 2.56 16.94
CA PHE A 271 -0.98 1.81 16.14
C PHE A 271 0.10 1.19 17.03
N GLN A 272 0.44 1.88 18.12
CA GLN A 272 1.50 1.47 19.03
C GLN A 272 1.15 0.25 19.87
N GLU A 273 -0.06 0.13 20.41
CA GLU A 273 -0.35 -0.89 21.43
C GLU A 273 -0.01 -2.31 20.97
N LYS A 274 -0.39 -2.65 19.73
CA LYS A 274 -0.11 -3.97 19.14
C LYS A 274 1.37 -4.20 18.86
N LEU A 275 2.07 -3.19 18.33
CA LEU A 275 3.50 -3.28 17.99
C LEU A 275 4.37 -3.29 19.25
N ILE A 276 4.03 -2.50 20.27
CA ILE A 276 4.67 -2.48 21.59
C ILE A 276 4.52 -3.86 22.24
N LEU A 277 3.31 -4.41 22.30
CA LEU A 277 3.06 -5.71 22.93
C LEU A 277 3.86 -6.83 22.25
N LYS A 278 3.87 -6.86 20.92
CA LYS A 278 4.70 -7.80 20.14
C LYS A 278 6.20 -7.61 20.37
N SER A 279 6.65 -6.37 20.43
CA SER A 279 8.07 -6.04 20.67
C SER A 279 8.52 -6.47 22.08
N LEU A 280 7.68 -6.27 23.09
CA LEU A 280 7.93 -6.73 24.46
C LEU A 280 7.99 -8.26 24.53
N GLN A 281 7.05 -8.96 23.89
CA GLN A 281 7.04 -10.42 23.82
C GLN A 281 8.31 -10.97 23.16
N ASN A 282 8.68 -10.46 21.98
CA ASN A 282 9.86 -10.93 21.26
C ASN A 282 11.17 -10.59 21.99
N LYS A 283 11.25 -9.41 22.61
CA LYS A 283 12.39 -9.04 23.45
C LYS A 283 12.52 -9.98 24.65
N ALA A 284 11.43 -10.33 25.31
CA ALA A 284 11.43 -11.28 26.42
C ALA A 284 11.90 -12.68 25.97
N HIS A 285 11.42 -13.18 24.82
CA HIS A 285 11.90 -14.43 24.25
C HIS A 285 13.40 -14.43 23.97
N VAL A 286 13.91 -13.35 23.36
CA VAL A 286 15.34 -13.17 23.11
C VAL A 286 16.15 -13.16 24.42
N GLN A 287 15.65 -12.50 25.46
CA GLN A 287 16.34 -12.42 26.76
C GLN A 287 16.30 -13.75 27.52
N LEU A 288 15.19 -14.49 27.45
CA LEU A 288 15.04 -15.80 28.09
C LEU A 288 15.89 -16.87 27.40
N GLY A 289 16.00 -16.86 26.07
CA GLY A 289 16.87 -17.76 25.33
C GLY A 289 18.35 -17.61 25.72
N LYS A 290 18.81 -16.39 25.99
CA LYS A 290 20.15 -16.09 26.50
C LYS A 290 20.41 -16.56 27.94
N LEU A 291 19.37 -16.87 28.71
CA LEU A 291 19.50 -17.35 30.09
C LEU A 291 19.53 -18.88 30.18
N GLN A 292 19.29 -19.59 29.07
CA GLN A 292 19.27 -21.06 28.99
C GLN A 292 20.53 -21.66 28.34
N GLU A 293 21.43 -20.82 27.82
CA GLU A 293 22.79 -21.15 27.35
C GLU A 293 23.84 -20.95 28.45
#